data_AF-A0A3S1ERJ4-F1
#
_entry.id   AF-A0A3S1ERJ4-F1
#
_cell.length_a   1.000
_cell.length_b   1.000
_cell.length_c   1.000
_cell.angle_alpha   90.00
_cell.angle_beta   90.00
_cell.angle_gamma   90.00
#
_symmetry.space_group_name_H-M   'P 1'
#
loop_
_entity.id
_entity.type
_entity.pdbx_description
1 polymer ?
#
loop_
_entity_poly.entity_id
_entity_poly.type
_entity_poly.pdbx_seq_one_letter_code
_entity_poly.pdbx_strand_id
1 'polypeptide(L)' 'MPTDDWSLPERFIYSGHPIAWGTIGDGPPAVLLHGTPFSSVEWRRIAAWLGQR' A
#
# COMPACT_ATOMS: atom_id res chain seq x y z
N MET A 1 -0.93 -20.38 1.60
CA MET A 1 -1.70 -19.12 1.65
C MET A 1 -1.87 -18.69 0.21
N PRO A 2 -3.09 -18.56 -0.32
CA PRO A 2 -3.24 -17.94 -1.63
C PRO A 2 -2.53 -16.59 -1.56
N THR A 3 -1.67 -16.31 -2.52
CA THR A 3 -1.09 -14.98 -2.66
C THR A 3 -2.26 -14.09 -3.09
N ASP A 4 -3.02 -13.58 -2.14
CA ASP A 4 -3.87 -12.42 -2.39
C ASP A 4 -2.94 -11.40 -3.04
N ASP A 5 -3.18 -11.16 -4.33
CA ASP A 5 -2.32 -10.32 -5.14
C ASP A 5 -2.29 -8.95 -4.46
N TRP A 6 -1.09 -8.48 -4.10
CA TRP A 6 -0.92 -7.19 -3.44
C TRP A 6 -1.14 -6.10 -4.49
N SER A 7 -2.41 -5.83 -4.75
CA SER A 7 -2.86 -4.93 -5.81
C SER A 7 -2.78 -3.48 -5.35
N LEU A 8 -2.06 -2.69 -6.13
CA LEU A 8 -2.00 -1.23 -6.02
C LEU A 8 -2.71 -0.69 -7.26
N PRO A 9 -4.04 -0.53 -7.27
CA PRO A 9 -4.77 -0.16 -8.48
C PRO A 9 -4.53 1.30 -8.89
N GLU A 10 -4.16 2.16 -7.94
CA GLU A 10 -4.07 3.59 -8.16
C GLU A 10 -2.73 4.02 -8.76
N ARG A 11 -2.76 5.08 -9.56
CA ARG A 11 -1.57 5.72 -10.15
C ARG A 11 -1.61 7.22 -9.92
N PHE A 12 -0.59 7.74 -9.26
CA PHE A 12 -0.37 9.18 -9.13
C PHE A 12 0.74 9.61 -10.09
N ILE A 13 0.52 10.66 -10.89
CA ILE A 13 1.54 11.16 -11.82
C ILE A 13 2.41 12.21 -11.12
N TYR A 14 3.66 11.86 -10.83
CA TYR A 14 4.65 12.76 -10.26
C TYR A 14 5.72 13.10 -11.29
N SER A 15 5.76 14.36 -11.75
CA SER A 15 6.73 14.81 -12.77
C SER A 15 6.78 13.90 -14.01
N GLY A 16 5.61 13.46 -14.48
CA GLY A 16 5.47 12.54 -15.62
C GLY A 16 5.65 11.06 -15.31
N HIS A 17 6.00 10.69 -14.07
CA HIS A 17 6.21 9.30 -13.67
C HIS A 17 4.99 8.76 -12.90
N PRO A 18 4.44 7.59 -13.29
CA PRO A 18 3.34 6.98 -12.56
C PRO A 18 3.83 6.27 -11.29
N ILE A 19 3.32 6.70 -10.13
CA ILE A 19 3.58 6.11 -8.81
C ILE A 19 2.40 5.21 -8.43
N ALA A 20 2.67 3.92 -8.21
CA ALA A 20 1.67 2.95 -7.80
C ALA A 20 1.34 3.09 -6.30
N TRP A 21 0.06 3.13 -5.95
CA TRP A 21 -0.41 3.16 -4.56
C TRP A 21 -1.79 2.50 -4.42
N GLY A 22 -2.27 2.38 -3.18
CA GLY A 22 -3.59 1.85 -2.86
C GLY A 22 -3.94 2.10 -1.39
N THR A 23 -5.18 1.85 -1.01
CA THR A 23 -5.69 1.99 0.36
C THR A 23 -6.45 0.74 0.79
N ILE A 24 -6.47 0.49 2.10
CA ILE A 24 -7.21 -0.62 2.72
C ILE A 24 -7.79 -0.11 4.05
N GLY A 25 -9.05 -0.45 4.33
CA GLY A 25 -9.74 -0.13 5.58
C GLY A 25 -10.39 1.25 5.60
N ASP A 26 -11.16 1.50 6.67
CA ASP A 26 -12.00 2.69 6.87
C ASP A 26 -11.72 3.41 8.21
N GLY A 27 -10.56 3.13 8.83
CA GLY A 27 -10.11 3.76 10.08
C GLY A 27 -9.52 5.17 9.88
N PRO A 28 -8.99 5.80 10.96
CA PRO A 28 -8.26 7.06 10.84
C PRO A 28 -7.09 6.95 9.84
N PRO A 29 -6.80 7.99 9.05
CA PRO A 29 -5.82 7.91 7.99
C PRO A 29 -4.40 7.73 8.54
N ALA A 30 -3.66 6.79 7.95
CA ALA A 30 -2.23 6.56 8.17
C ALA A 30 -1.54 6.30 6.83
N VAL A 31 -0.26 6.69 6.73
CA VAL A 31 0.55 6.49 5.51
C VAL A 31 1.68 5.52 5.82
N LEU A 32 1.79 4.46 5.02
CA LEU A 32 2.86 3.46 5.13
C LEU A 32 3.87 3.68 4.00
N LEU A 33 5.14 3.94 4.36
CA LEU A 33 6.23 4.17 3.41
C LEU A 33 7.27 3.08 3.58
N HIS A 34 7.63 2.40 2.49
CA HIS A 34 8.72 1.42 2.51
C HIS A 34 10.09 2.10 2.43
N GLY A 35 11.15 1.34 2.75
CA GLY A 35 12.54 1.74 2.55
C GLY A 35 13.16 1.17 1.28
N THR A 36 14.46 1.41 1.09
CA THR A 36 15.29 0.77 0.05
C THR A 36 15.94 -0.49 0.62
N PRO A 37 15.99 -1.62 -0.12
CA PRO A 37 15.63 -1.81 -1.53
C PRO A 37 14.24 -2.47 -1.74
N PHE A 38 13.25 -2.11 -0.93
CA PHE A 38 11.95 -2.78 -0.90
C PHE A 38 10.83 -1.97 -1.56
N SER A 39 9.59 -2.45 -1.42
CA SER A 39 8.36 -1.84 -1.93
C SER A 39 7.22 -1.99 -0.91
N SER A 40 6.03 -1.47 -1.24
CA SER A 40 4.85 -1.56 -0.34
C SER A 40 4.42 -3.00 0.00
N VAL A 41 4.94 -4.01 -0.71
CA VAL A 41 4.70 -5.45 -0.45
C VAL A 41 5.12 -5.86 0.96
N GLU A 42 6.04 -5.14 1.61
CA GLU A 42 6.41 -5.34 3.02
C GLU A 42 5.20 -5.18 3.95
N TRP A 43 4.25 -4.31 3.59
CA TRP A 43 3.09 -3.98 4.41
C TRP A 43 1.94 -4.98 4.28
N ARG A 44 2.03 -5.98 3.38
CA ARG A 44 0.91 -6.88 3.05
C ARG A 44 0.31 -7.66 4.22
N ARG A 45 1.09 -7.83 5.30
CA ARG A 45 0.66 -8.51 6.52
C ARG A 45 0.33 -7.57 7.68
N ILE A 46 0.54 -6.26 7.51
CA ILE A 46 0.39 -5.24 8.56
C ILE A 46 -0.76 -4.29 8.23
N ALA A 47 -0.88 -3.84 6.97
CA ALA A 47 -1.85 -2.83 6.56
C ALA A 47 -3.30 -3.19 6.92
N ALA A 48 -3.69 -4.46 6.75
CA ALA A 48 -5.03 -4.93 7.10
C ALA A 48 -5.34 -4.88 8.60
N TRP A 49 -4.33 -4.93 9.48
CA TRP A 49 -4.52 -4.76 10.92
C TRP A 49 -4.61 -3.30 11.31
N LEU A 50 -3.82 -2.43 10.66
CA LEU A 50 -3.88 -0.99 10.89
C LEU A 50 -5.15 -0.34 10.34
N GLY A 51 -5.75 -0.92 9.31
CA GLY A 51 -7.03 -0.48 8.73
C GLY A 51 -8.26 -0.89 9.54
N GLN A 52 -8.10 -1.63 10.64
CA GLN A 52 -9.17 -1.97 11.58
C GLN A 52 -9.39 -0.84 12.58
N ARG A 53 -10.60 -0.76 13.13
CA ARG A 53 -11.00 0.25 14.13
C ARG A 53 -10.39 -0.01 15.50
#